data_AF-A0A956STR6-F1
#
_entry.id   AF-A0A956STR6-F1
#
_cell.length_a   1.000
_cell.length_b   1.000
_cell.length_c   1.000
_cell.angle_alpha   90.00
_cell.angle_beta   90.00
_cell.angle_gamma   90.00
#
_symmetry.space_group_name_H-M   'P 1'
#
loop_
_entity.id
_entity.type
_entity.pdbx_description
1 polymer ?
#
loop_
_entity_poly.entity_id
_entity_poly.type
_entity_poly.pdbx_seq_one_letter_code
_entity_poly.pdbx_strand_id
1 'polypeptide(L)'
;MKAGSRDRRFSLLEALGIGAVVTMGVLALGLGARVIRLNVVPEVRADAIDKATDPLSFMRVEMGTINGLAGPHLIISGANVHIRSGGGSTTEGACWDTGCSGLGNLIVGYNEAYGSHKRTGIHNLVVGTKHGFRSHGGLVAGSHNQINQPYATVAGGQLNTVSAIWGSIAGGKNNWVSGNGAAILGGRYNNASGAQSTISGGGGDSLAEGNDAIGPYSTVAGGHTNKASGTYAAVTGGELNVASGFYSGVSGGRENLASGEASSVSGGGGNDATATQSAVGGGGANTASGYGATVSGGIHGTASGGGSVVAGGSTNSATGYAASVVAGDHNIASGRSSSVTGGGYGAHPWGNEASGDWSTVSGGFDRNVSGSYDWRGGGYFDDG
;
A
#
# COMPACT_ATOMS: atom_id res chain seq x y z
N MET A 1 -96.03 9.00 43.80
CA MET A 1 -95.14 10.12 44.18
C MET A 1 -94.79 10.89 42.91
N LYS A 2 -95.02 12.22 42.95
CA LYS A 2 -94.72 13.34 42.02
C LYS A 2 -93.98 13.01 40.70
N ALA A 3 -94.57 13.22 39.51
CA ALA A 3 -94.77 14.50 38.76
C ALA A 3 -93.47 15.00 38.09
N GLY A 4 -93.40 15.44 36.83
CA GLY A 4 -94.41 15.73 35.79
C GLY A 4 -93.72 15.90 34.42
N SER A 5 -94.48 15.72 33.32
CA SER A 5 -94.83 16.73 32.30
C SER A 5 -93.64 17.37 31.56
N ARG A 6 -93.50 17.41 30.23
CA ARG A 6 -94.51 17.71 29.21
C ARG A 6 -93.91 17.49 27.81
N ASP A 7 -94.73 16.92 26.94
CA ASP A 7 -95.04 17.36 25.57
C ASP A 7 -93.95 17.50 24.48
N ARG A 8 -94.20 16.69 23.42
CA ARG A 8 -94.33 17.09 22.00
C ARG A 8 -93.06 17.45 21.22
N ARG A 9 -92.58 16.50 20.42
CA ARG A 9 -93.01 16.24 19.02
C ARG A 9 -91.95 15.38 18.33
N PHE A 10 -92.40 14.27 17.76
CA PHE A 10 -91.69 13.57 16.69
C PHE A 10 -91.52 14.52 15.49
N SER A 11 -90.31 14.62 14.95
CA SER A 11 -90.13 14.89 13.52
C SER A 11 -88.81 14.28 13.05
N LEU A 12 -88.94 13.29 12.15
CA LEU A 12 -88.06 12.95 11.02
C LEU A 12 -86.62 13.50 11.12
N LEU A 13 -85.59 12.68 11.30
CA LEU A 13 -85.01 11.84 10.23
C LEU A 13 -85.33 12.36 8.82
N GLU A 14 -84.70 13.48 8.46
CA GLU A 14 -84.13 13.75 7.13
C GLU A 14 -83.62 15.19 7.10
N ALA A 15 -82.29 15.35 7.07
CA ALA A 15 -81.59 16.25 6.17
C ALA A 15 -80.13 16.40 6.64
N LEU A 16 -79.25 15.69 5.93
CA LEU A 16 -77.89 16.13 5.60
C LEU A 16 -76.94 16.51 6.74
N GLY A 17 -75.97 15.62 6.94
CA GLY A 17 -74.58 16.04 6.78
C GLY A 17 -73.73 16.17 8.05
N ILE A 18 -72.73 15.28 8.11
CA ILE A 18 -71.39 15.51 8.68
C ILE A 18 -71.31 15.47 10.21
N GLY A 19 -71.00 14.28 10.72
CA GLY A 19 -70.48 14.10 12.07
C GLY A 19 -69.00 14.42 12.13
N ALA A 20 -68.64 15.55 12.76
CA ALA A 20 -67.32 15.79 13.32
C ALA A 20 -67.43 15.70 14.84
N VAL A 21 -66.84 14.65 15.45
CA VAL A 21 -66.66 14.57 16.90
C VAL A 21 -65.21 14.92 17.23
N VAL A 22 -65.07 15.95 18.06
CA VAL A 22 -63.86 16.56 18.60
C VAL A 22 -63.33 15.76 19.80
N THR A 23 -62.02 15.72 20.01
CA THR A 23 -61.47 15.83 21.38
C THR A 23 -60.07 16.45 21.37
N MET A 24 -59.99 17.75 21.71
CA MET A 24 -58.75 18.45 22.06
C MET A 24 -58.45 18.25 23.55
N GLY A 25 -57.25 17.78 23.87
CA GLY A 25 -56.65 17.90 25.19
C GLY A 25 -55.58 18.99 25.17
N VAL A 26 -55.85 20.12 25.82
CA VAL A 26 -54.88 21.19 26.09
C VAL A 26 -54.29 20.97 27.48
N LEU A 27 -52.98 20.79 27.57
CA LEU A 27 -52.22 21.01 28.81
C LEU A 27 -51.09 21.98 28.48
N ALA A 28 -51.18 23.20 29.03
CA ALA A 28 -50.18 24.25 28.88
C ALA A 28 -49.33 24.36 30.14
N LEU A 29 -48.01 24.21 30.04
CA LEU A 29 -47.02 24.78 30.97
C LEU A 29 -45.68 25.01 30.25
N GLY A 30 -45.15 26.23 30.31
CA GLY A 30 -43.72 26.53 30.13
C GLY A 30 -43.34 27.26 28.84
N LEU A 31 -42.79 28.47 28.98
CA LEU A 31 -42.41 29.43 27.95
C LEU A 31 -41.63 28.85 26.75
N GLY A 32 -42.09 29.17 25.52
CA GLY A 32 -41.28 29.05 24.30
C GLY A 32 -41.97 28.50 23.04
N ALA A 33 -43.28 28.22 23.06
CA ALA A 33 -43.96 27.61 21.90
C ALA A 33 -44.14 28.60 20.73
N ARG A 34 -43.37 28.42 19.66
CA ARG A 34 -43.71 28.94 18.32
C ARG A 34 -44.98 28.23 17.85
N VAL A 35 -46.07 28.98 17.71
CA VAL A 35 -47.30 28.51 17.07
C VAL A 35 -47.00 28.28 15.58
N ILE A 36 -46.84 27.02 15.17
CA ILE A 36 -46.96 26.65 13.77
C ILE A 36 -48.46 26.65 13.48
N ARG A 37 -48.96 27.67 12.76
CA ARG A 37 -50.29 27.58 12.16
C ARG A 37 -50.22 26.47 11.10
N LEU A 38 -50.79 25.30 11.38
CA LEU A 38 -51.21 24.39 10.32
C LEU A 38 -52.40 25.08 9.63
N ASN A 39 -52.15 25.72 8.49
CA ASN A 39 -53.24 25.99 7.56
C ASN A 39 -53.73 24.63 7.08
N VAL A 40 -54.87 24.19 7.61
CA VAL A 40 -55.63 23.07 7.03
C VAL A 40 -56.15 23.59 5.69
N VAL A 41 -55.43 23.23 4.62
CA VAL A 41 -55.89 23.41 3.25
C VAL A 41 -57.11 22.50 3.08
N PRO A 42 -58.25 22.99 2.58
CA PRO A 42 -59.42 22.15 2.36
C PRO A 42 -59.09 21.08 1.31
N GLU A 43 -59.44 19.83 1.63
CA GLU A 43 -59.49 18.65 0.76
C GLU A 43 -58.66 18.73 -0.53
N VAL A 44 -57.42 18.22 -0.46
CA VAL A 44 -56.79 17.68 -1.66
C VAL A 44 -57.57 16.41 -2.01
N ARG A 45 -58.26 16.43 -3.15
CA ARG A 45 -58.84 15.24 -3.79
C ARG A 45 -57.85 14.09 -3.73
N ALA A 46 -58.31 12.91 -3.30
CA ALA A 46 -57.50 11.69 -3.15
C ALA A 46 -57.09 11.05 -4.49
N ASP A 47 -57.21 11.78 -5.59
CA ASP A 47 -57.08 11.35 -6.96
C ASP A 47 -56.01 12.21 -7.65
N ALA A 48 -54.75 12.01 -7.22
CA ALA A 48 -53.49 12.14 -7.99
C ALA A 48 -52.28 12.46 -7.08
N ILE A 49 -51.98 11.63 -6.08
CA ILE A 49 -50.56 11.45 -5.74
C ILE A 49 -50.04 10.48 -6.79
N ASP A 50 -49.53 11.04 -7.88
CA ASP A 50 -48.92 10.27 -8.94
C ASP A 50 -47.78 9.45 -8.32
N LYS A 51 -47.92 8.11 -8.26
CA LYS A 51 -46.94 7.21 -7.64
C LYS A 51 -45.53 7.41 -8.23
N ALA A 52 -45.44 7.99 -9.43
CA ALA A 52 -44.18 8.33 -10.08
C ALA A 52 -43.45 9.55 -9.44
N THR A 53 -44.13 10.36 -8.63
CA THR A 53 -43.60 11.63 -8.09
C THR A 53 -43.49 11.67 -6.56
N ASP A 54 -44.11 10.73 -5.84
CA ASP A 54 -43.97 10.63 -4.39
C ASP A 54 -42.67 9.88 -4.02
N PRO A 55 -41.66 10.53 -3.41
CA PRO A 55 -40.44 9.85 -2.99
C PRO A 55 -40.68 8.72 -1.97
N LEU A 56 -41.79 8.78 -1.22
CA LEU A 56 -42.16 7.73 -0.27
C LEU A 56 -42.66 6.45 -0.95
N SER A 57 -43.05 6.52 -2.23
CA SER A 57 -43.48 5.33 -2.98
C SER A 57 -42.39 4.26 -3.11
N PHE A 58 -41.12 4.66 -3.03
CA PHE A 58 -39.97 3.77 -3.10
C PHE A 58 -39.44 3.36 -1.72
N MET A 59 -39.92 3.98 -0.62
CA MET A 59 -39.39 3.81 0.72
C MET A 59 -40.41 3.13 1.64
N ARG A 60 -39.98 2.10 2.39
CA ARG A 60 -40.79 1.54 3.49
C ARG A 60 -39.94 1.25 4.71
N VAL A 61 -40.56 1.30 5.88
CA VAL A 61 -39.93 0.89 7.14
C VAL A 61 -40.53 -0.43 7.59
N GLU A 62 -39.69 -1.45 7.78
CA GLU A 62 -40.08 -2.74 8.33
C GLU A 62 -39.53 -2.90 9.75
N MET A 63 -40.43 -3.03 10.74
CA MET A 63 -40.04 -3.05 12.15
C MET A 63 -39.55 -4.43 12.64
N GLY A 64 -39.93 -5.50 11.93
CA GLY A 64 -39.61 -6.87 12.30
C GLY A 64 -38.18 -7.28 11.95
N THR A 65 -37.91 -8.57 12.04
CA THR A 65 -36.64 -9.16 11.60
C THR A 65 -36.71 -9.50 10.12
N ILE A 66 -35.73 -9.05 9.32
CA ILE A 66 -35.54 -9.48 7.93
C ILE A 66 -34.24 -10.27 7.84
N ASN A 67 -34.30 -11.50 7.31
CA ASN A 67 -33.13 -12.36 7.13
C ASN A 67 -32.24 -12.51 8.38
N GLY A 68 -32.84 -12.48 9.58
CA GLY A 68 -32.11 -12.60 10.86
C GLY A 68 -31.53 -11.28 11.40
N LEU A 69 -31.61 -10.17 10.67
CA LEU A 69 -31.21 -8.85 11.18
C LEU A 69 -32.38 -8.17 11.89
N ALA A 70 -32.15 -7.64 13.09
CA ALA A 70 -33.18 -6.91 13.82
C ALA A 70 -33.50 -5.57 13.13
N GLY A 71 -34.78 -5.26 13.00
CA GLY A 71 -35.26 -3.97 12.55
C GLY A 71 -35.06 -2.84 13.58
N PRO A 72 -35.49 -1.62 13.26
CA PRO A 72 -36.21 -1.26 12.04
C PRO A 72 -35.31 -1.22 10.80
N HIS A 73 -35.85 -1.68 9.67
CA HIS A 73 -35.20 -1.63 8.35
C HIS A 73 -35.83 -0.52 7.51
N LEU A 74 -35.01 0.42 7.05
CA LEU A 74 -35.41 1.30 5.95
C LEU A 74 -35.08 0.60 4.62
N ILE A 75 -36.10 0.32 3.82
CA ILE A 75 -35.97 -0.39 2.54
C ILE A 75 -36.32 0.56 1.42
N ILE A 76 -35.44 0.62 0.42
CA ILE A 76 -35.62 1.37 -0.82
C ILE A 76 -35.76 0.36 -1.95
N SER A 77 -36.91 0.33 -2.63
CA SER A 77 -37.22 -0.64 -3.69
C SER A 77 -37.62 0.08 -4.97
N GLY A 78 -37.04 -0.32 -6.11
CA GLY A 78 -37.36 0.29 -7.41
C GLY A 78 -36.74 1.67 -7.65
N ALA A 79 -35.80 2.13 -6.82
CA ALA A 79 -35.11 3.40 -6.96
C ALA A 79 -33.60 3.31 -6.65
N ASN A 80 -32.82 4.22 -7.24
CA ASN A 80 -31.42 4.45 -6.89
C ASN A 80 -31.30 5.46 -5.75
N VAL A 81 -30.26 5.35 -4.92
CA VAL A 81 -29.99 6.31 -3.83
C VAL A 81 -28.84 7.23 -4.21
N HIS A 82 -29.12 8.52 -4.31
CA HIS A 82 -28.10 9.54 -4.54
C HIS A 82 -27.85 10.33 -3.24
N ILE A 83 -26.66 10.17 -2.66
CA ILE A 83 -26.21 10.96 -1.50
C ILE A 83 -25.30 12.07 -2.04
N ARG A 84 -25.75 13.32 -1.93
CA ARG A 84 -25.10 14.47 -2.57
C ARG A 84 -24.80 15.55 -1.55
N SER A 85 -23.73 16.29 -1.75
CA SER A 85 -23.43 17.47 -0.94
C SER A 85 -24.32 18.67 -1.25
N GLY A 86 -24.91 18.70 -2.45
CA GLY A 86 -25.70 19.82 -2.96
C GLY A 86 -24.89 20.87 -3.74
N GLY A 87 -23.57 20.72 -3.83
CA GLY A 87 -22.68 21.68 -4.51
C GLY A 87 -22.64 21.62 -6.04
N GLY A 88 -23.54 20.85 -6.68
CA GLY A 88 -23.65 20.76 -8.15
C GLY A 88 -22.57 19.95 -8.88
N SER A 89 -21.52 19.49 -8.19
CA SER A 89 -20.44 18.64 -8.72
C SER A 89 -19.84 17.75 -7.62
N THR A 90 -19.31 16.57 -7.98
CA THR A 90 -18.59 15.66 -7.06
C THR A 90 -17.39 16.33 -6.38
N THR A 91 -16.80 17.33 -7.04
CA THR A 91 -15.58 18.00 -6.58
C THR A 91 -15.83 19.36 -5.93
N GLU A 92 -17.08 19.86 -5.93
CA GLU A 92 -17.42 21.21 -5.42
C GLU A 92 -16.51 22.33 -5.96
N GLY A 93 -16.17 22.30 -7.26
CA GLY A 93 -15.26 23.29 -7.85
C GLY A 93 -13.79 23.04 -7.51
N ALA A 94 -13.45 21.78 -7.22
CA ALA A 94 -12.13 21.26 -6.91
C ALA A 94 -11.69 21.51 -5.45
N CYS A 95 -12.40 20.89 -4.52
CA CYS A 95 -12.07 20.99 -3.11
C CYS A 95 -10.84 20.12 -2.77
N TRP A 96 -9.75 20.77 -2.32
CA TRP A 96 -8.54 20.14 -1.79
C TRP A 96 -8.31 20.67 -0.36
N ASP A 97 -8.60 19.85 0.66
CA ASP A 97 -8.42 20.12 2.11
C ASP A 97 -9.35 21.16 2.75
N THR A 98 -9.43 22.41 2.27
CA THR A 98 -10.09 23.53 2.98
C THR A 98 -11.31 24.15 2.27
N GLY A 99 -11.83 23.52 1.23
CA GLY A 99 -13.00 24.00 0.48
C GLY A 99 -14.18 23.02 0.41
N CYS A 100 -14.06 21.85 1.02
CA CYS A 100 -15.08 20.81 0.93
C CYS A 100 -16.17 21.04 1.98
N SER A 101 -17.44 20.89 1.62
CA SER A 101 -18.60 21.10 2.50
C SER A 101 -18.74 20.08 3.63
N GLY A 102 -18.06 18.93 3.55
CA GLY A 102 -18.22 17.81 4.47
C GLY A 102 -19.50 17.00 4.28
N LEU A 103 -20.34 17.33 3.28
CA LEU A 103 -21.63 16.70 3.03
C LEU A 103 -21.56 15.64 1.92
N GLY A 104 -22.64 14.89 1.73
CA GLY A 104 -22.74 13.89 0.67
C GLY A 104 -22.04 12.56 0.96
N ASN A 105 -21.61 12.32 2.21
CA ASN A 105 -20.97 11.06 2.62
C ASN A 105 -22.00 10.01 3.07
N LEU A 106 -21.70 8.72 2.86
CA LEU A 106 -22.40 7.61 3.50
C LEU A 106 -21.60 7.12 4.71
N ILE A 107 -22.15 7.27 5.91
CA ILE A 107 -21.49 6.84 7.16
C ILE A 107 -22.21 5.60 7.71
N VAL A 108 -21.48 4.50 7.88
CA VAL A 108 -21.92 3.26 8.52
C VAL A 108 -21.21 3.14 9.87
N GLY A 109 -21.98 3.29 10.96
CA GLY A 109 -21.47 3.50 12.31
C GLY A 109 -21.44 4.98 12.69
N TYR A 110 -20.79 5.32 13.81
CA TYR A 110 -20.76 6.70 14.31
C TYR A 110 -19.55 7.50 13.85
N ASN A 111 -18.50 6.83 13.35
CA ASN A 111 -17.22 7.47 13.04
C ASN A 111 -16.80 8.44 14.16
N GLU A 112 -16.66 7.96 15.39
CA GLU A 112 -16.43 8.78 16.60
C GLU A 112 -15.22 9.70 16.46
N ALA A 113 -15.25 10.91 16.99
CA ALA A 113 -14.16 11.88 16.84
C ALA A 113 -12.80 11.35 17.35
N TYR A 114 -11.71 11.74 16.68
CA TYR A 114 -10.34 11.41 17.10
C TYR A 114 -9.37 12.56 16.81
N GLY A 115 -8.95 13.23 17.88
CA GLY A 115 -7.87 14.21 17.91
C GLY A 115 -7.83 15.14 16.69
N SER A 116 -6.83 14.91 15.83
CA SER A 116 -6.45 15.75 14.69
C SER A 116 -7.05 15.32 13.34
N HIS A 117 -7.86 14.27 13.27
CA HIS A 117 -8.44 13.80 12.01
C HIS A 117 -9.49 14.77 11.51
N LYS A 118 -9.21 15.47 10.40
CA LYS A 118 -10.21 16.31 9.72
C LYS A 118 -11.24 15.44 8.97
N ARG A 119 -12.49 15.90 8.95
CA ARG A 119 -13.66 15.26 8.33
C ARG A 119 -14.39 16.21 7.40
N THR A 120 -13.62 16.89 6.57
CA THR A 120 -14.11 17.91 5.65
C THR A 120 -14.47 17.31 4.29
N GLY A 121 -14.06 16.07 4.01
CA GLY A 121 -14.28 15.41 2.73
C GLY A 121 -15.76 15.20 2.39
N ILE A 122 -16.05 15.06 1.10
CA ILE A 122 -17.39 14.92 0.52
C ILE A 122 -17.49 13.62 -0.27
N HIS A 123 -18.69 13.07 -0.45
CA HIS A 123 -18.90 11.92 -1.35
C HIS A 123 -18.02 10.69 -1.05
N ASN A 124 -17.78 10.39 0.23
CA ASN A 124 -17.03 9.23 0.69
C ASN A 124 -17.95 8.15 1.29
N LEU A 125 -17.50 6.90 1.24
CA LEU A 125 -18.06 5.80 2.03
C LEU A 125 -17.18 5.56 3.26
N VAL A 126 -17.76 5.71 4.45
CA VAL A 126 -17.05 5.66 5.73
C VAL A 126 -17.66 4.57 6.59
N VAL A 127 -16.89 3.56 6.98
CA VAL A 127 -17.37 2.38 7.72
C VAL A 127 -16.52 2.12 8.96
N GLY A 128 -17.07 2.38 10.15
CA GLY A 128 -16.37 2.15 11.42
C GLY A 128 -16.07 3.44 12.19
N THR A 129 -14.90 3.49 12.82
CA THR A 129 -14.63 4.44 13.92
C THR A 129 -13.39 5.31 13.66
N LYS A 130 -13.45 6.58 14.09
CA LYS A 130 -12.27 7.46 14.22
C LYS A 130 -11.52 7.75 12.91
N HIS A 131 -12.20 7.66 11.78
CA HIS A 131 -11.62 7.99 10.48
C HIS A 131 -11.46 9.49 10.25
N GLY A 132 -10.46 9.83 9.44
CA GLY A 132 -10.27 11.14 8.81
C GLY A 132 -10.43 11.04 7.30
N PHE A 133 -11.11 12.01 6.71
CA PHE A 133 -11.31 12.09 5.26
C PHE A 133 -11.45 13.54 4.85
N ARG A 134 -10.64 13.99 3.89
CA ARG A 134 -10.48 15.42 3.55
C ARG A 134 -10.74 15.75 2.09
N SER A 135 -11.01 14.74 1.27
CA SER A 135 -11.27 14.87 -0.16
C SER A 135 -12.52 14.09 -0.55
N HIS A 136 -12.57 13.54 -1.75
CA HIS A 136 -13.78 12.96 -2.32
C HIS A 136 -13.58 11.64 -3.05
N GLY A 137 -14.68 10.90 -3.23
CA GLY A 137 -14.71 9.64 -3.95
C GLY A 137 -13.91 8.52 -3.27
N GLY A 138 -13.66 8.65 -1.96
CA GLY A 138 -12.87 7.69 -1.21
C GLY A 138 -13.70 6.66 -0.44
N LEU A 139 -13.06 5.54 -0.14
CA LEU A 139 -13.56 4.51 0.77
C LEU A 139 -12.63 4.46 1.98
N VAL A 140 -13.18 4.52 3.19
CA VAL A 140 -12.41 4.34 4.42
C VAL A 140 -13.18 3.47 5.39
N ALA A 141 -12.59 2.32 5.73
CA ALA A 141 -13.18 1.37 6.66
C ALA A 141 -12.20 0.94 7.75
N GLY A 142 -12.71 0.44 8.89
CA GLY A 142 -11.91 -0.07 10.01
C GLY A 142 -11.85 0.89 11.20
N SER A 143 -10.63 1.23 11.64
CA SER A 143 -10.43 2.06 12.83
C SER A 143 -9.27 3.04 12.68
N HIS A 144 -9.50 4.33 12.94
CA HIS A 144 -8.44 5.37 12.93
C HIS A 144 -7.70 5.54 11.59
N ASN A 145 -8.31 5.21 10.46
CA ASN A 145 -7.70 5.37 9.14
C ASN A 145 -7.92 6.77 8.55
N GLN A 146 -7.00 7.23 7.69
CA GLN A 146 -7.07 8.52 7.02
C GLN A 146 -6.98 8.39 5.49
N ILE A 147 -7.89 9.07 4.77
CA ILE A 147 -7.85 9.25 3.32
C ILE A 147 -7.83 10.76 2.98
N ASN A 148 -6.68 11.26 2.53
CA ASN A 148 -6.44 12.70 2.42
C ASN A 148 -6.47 13.24 0.99
N GLN A 149 -6.60 12.38 -0.02
CA GLN A 149 -6.57 12.75 -1.44
C GLN A 149 -7.74 12.13 -2.22
N PRO A 150 -8.08 12.67 -3.42
CA PRO A 150 -9.14 12.13 -4.26
C PRO A 150 -8.97 10.65 -4.57
N TYR A 151 -10.08 9.91 -4.54
CA TYR A 151 -10.15 8.49 -4.91
C TYR A 151 -9.26 7.56 -4.06
N ALA A 152 -8.81 8.04 -2.89
CA ALA A 152 -8.02 7.26 -1.96
C ALA A 152 -8.90 6.18 -1.28
N THR A 153 -8.32 4.99 -1.09
CA THR A 153 -9.03 3.86 -0.47
C THR A 153 -8.25 3.28 0.69
N VAL A 154 -8.92 3.09 1.83
CA VAL A 154 -8.50 2.20 2.90
C VAL A 154 -9.63 1.22 3.16
N ALA A 155 -9.50 -0.02 2.70
CA ALA A 155 -10.58 -1.01 2.78
C ALA A 155 -10.74 -1.63 4.19
N GLY A 156 -9.79 -1.40 5.11
CA GLY A 156 -9.87 -1.89 6.48
C GLY A 156 -8.63 -1.60 7.32
N GLY A 157 -8.50 -2.31 8.44
CA GLY A 157 -7.35 -2.23 9.32
C GLY A 157 -7.35 -1.03 10.25
N GLN A 158 -6.18 -0.69 10.80
CA GLN A 158 -6.03 0.34 11.83
C GLN A 158 -4.89 1.31 11.57
N LEU A 159 -5.10 2.62 11.77
CA LEU A 159 -4.06 3.65 11.68
C LEU A 159 -3.36 3.74 10.30
N ASN A 160 -4.03 3.30 9.24
CA ASN A 160 -3.52 3.40 7.88
C ASN A 160 -3.80 4.80 7.31
N THR A 161 -2.85 5.35 6.56
CA THR A 161 -2.96 6.70 5.96
C THR A 161 -2.66 6.66 4.47
N VAL A 162 -3.61 7.14 3.66
CA VAL A 162 -3.41 7.39 2.23
C VAL A 162 -3.45 8.89 1.99
N SER A 163 -2.33 9.44 1.53
CA SER A 163 -2.16 10.86 1.21
C SER A 163 -1.78 11.10 -0.26
N ALA A 164 -2.22 10.21 -1.16
CA ALA A 164 -1.96 10.28 -2.60
C ALA A 164 -3.22 10.02 -3.44
N ILE A 165 -3.28 10.60 -4.64
CA ILE A 165 -4.37 10.37 -5.58
C ILE A 165 -4.32 8.91 -6.06
N TRP A 166 -5.47 8.24 -6.09
CA TRP A 166 -5.59 6.81 -6.43
C TRP A 166 -4.78 5.87 -5.53
N GLY A 167 -4.28 6.36 -4.39
CA GLY A 167 -3.57 5.54 -3.42
C GLY A 167 -4.52 4.53 -2.76
N SER A 168 -4.03 3.34 -2.46
CA SER A 168 -4.85 2.30 -1.84
C SER A 168 -4.12 1.52 -0.76
N ILE A 169 -4.85 1.23 0.31
CA ILE A 169 -4.44 0.29 1.36
C ILE A 169 -5.58 -0.71 1.55
N ALA A 170 -5.34 -2.00 1.30
CA ALA A 170 -6.40 -2.99 1.52
C ALA A 170 -6.63 -3.30 3.00
N GLY A 171 -5.59 -3.23 3.84
CA GLY A 171 -5.72 -3.39 5.30
C GLY A 171 -4.40 -3.27 6.05
N GLY A 172 -4.29 -3.99 7.18
CA GLY A 172 -3.10 -3.97 8.03
C GLY A 172 -3.10 -2.83 9.05
N LYS A 173 -1.92 -2.49 9.59
CA LYS A 173 -1.79 -1.48 10.64
C LYS A 173 -0.65 -0.50 10.36
N ASN A 174 -0.88 0.80 10.56
CA ASN A 174 0.16 1.84 10.39
C ASN A 174 0.82 1.87 9.00
N ASN A 175 0.11 1.47 7.96
CA ASN A 175 0.63 1.58 6.59
C ASN A 175 0.44 3.01 6.05
N TRP A 176 1.41 3.50 5.28
CA TRP A 176 1.42 4.84 4.72
C TRP A 176 1.61 4.82 3.20
N VAL A 177 0.68 5.43 2.47
CA VAL A 177 0.76 5.62 1.01
C VAL A 177 0.84 7.11 0.70
N SER A 178 1.91 7.55 0.05
CA SER A 178 2.08 8.94 -0.42
C SER A 178 2.46 9.06 -1.90
N GLY A 179 2.73 7.95 -2.59
CA GLY A 179 2.91 7.93 -4.04
C GLY A 179 1.58 7.85 -4.80
N ASN A 180 1.44 8.63 -5.89
CA ASN A 180 0.23 8.58 -6.72
C ASN A 180 0.04 7.19 -7.34
N GLY A 181 -1.15 6.61 -7.17
CA GLY A 181 -1.47 5.24 -7.61
C GLY A 181 -0.71 4.14 -6.88
N ALA A 182 0.03 4.45 -5.81
CA ALA A 182 0.74 3.45 -5.04
C ALA A 182 -0.23 2.62 -4.18
N ALA A 183 0.17 1.39 -3.87
CA ALA A 183 -0.69 0.42 -3.19
C ALA A 183 0.04 -0.37 -2.11
N ILE A 184 -0.63 -0.59 -0.98
CA ILE A 184 -0.20 -1.52 0.05
C ILE A 184 -1.33 -2.52 0.31
N LEU A 185 -1.08 -3.81 0.11
CA LEU A 185 -2.11 -4.84 0.32
C LEU A 185 -2.34 -5.15 1.81
N GLY A 186 -1.31 -5.02 2.66
CA GLY A 186 -1.46 -5.25 4.09
C GLY A 186 -0.15 -5.10 4.87
N GLY A 187 -0.01 -5.86 5.95
CA GLY A 187 1.16 -5.83 6.81
C GLY A 187 1.15 -4.68 7.82
N ARG A 188 2.33 -4.34 8.34
CA ARG A 188 2.51 -3.33 9.38
C ARG A 188 3.62 -2.35 9.04
N TYR A 189 3.39 -1.06 9.29
CA TYR A 189 4.40 0.00 9.15
C TYR A 189 5.00 0.14 7.74
N ASN A 190 4.35 -0.37 6.70
CA ASN A 190 4.85 -0.28 5.34
C ASN A 190 4.65 1.13 4.77
N ASN A 191 5.59 1.59 3.94
CA ASN A 191 5.59 2.94 3.35
C ASN A 191 5.80 2.89 1.83
N ALA A 192 4.77 3.24 1.08
CA ALA A 192 4.78 3.31 -0.38
C ALA A 192 4.68 4.77 -0.84
N SER A 193 5.84 5.36 -1.13
CA SER A 193 5.97 6.79 -1.48
C SER A 193 6.33 7.04 -2.95
N GLY A 194 6.80 6.04 -3.68
CA GLY A 194 7.02 6.11 -5.11
C GLY A 194 5.71 6.11 -5.90
N ALA A 195 5.62 6.88 -7.00
CA ALA A 195 4.45 6.82 -7.87
C ALA A 195 4.29 5.40 -8.45
N GLN A 196 3.07 4.85 -8.42
CA GLN A 196 2.75 3.49 -8.86
C GLN A 196 3.59 2.40 -8.14
N SER A 197 4.14 2.69 -6.96
CA SER A 197 4.88 1.68 -6.20
C SER A 197 3.94 0.71 -5.50
N THR A 198 4.41 -0.50 -5.22
CA THR A 198 3.59 -1.53 -4.57
C THR A 198 4.31 -2.21 -3.43
N ILE A 199 3.57 -2.47 -2.35
CA ILE A 199 3.99 -3.34 -1.26
C ILE A 199 2.92 -4.39 -1.01
N SER A 200 3.25 -5.68 -1.15
CA SER A 200 2.22 -6.72 -0.95
C SER A 200 1.95 -7.05 0.52
N GLY A 201 2.88 -6.74 1.44
CA GLY A 201 2.67 -6.93 2.87
C GLY A 201 3.97 -6.96 3.67
N GLY A 202 3.99 -7.74 4.75
CA GLY A 202 5.14 -7.82 5.65
C GLY A 202 5.29 -6.59 6.56
N GLY A 203 6.53 -6.22 6.83
CA GLY A 203 6.92 -5.18 7.78
C GLY A 203 7.17 -5.75 9.18
N GLY A 204 7.34 -4.86 10.16
CA GLY A 204 7.59 -5.23 11.56
C GLY A 204 6.69 -4.49 12.54
N ASP A 205 7.20 -4.23 13.74
CA ASP A 205 6.41 -3.63 14.82
C ASP A 205 6.71 -2.14 15.04
N SER A 206 7.59 -1.56 14.24
CA SER A 206 7.96 -0.14 14.29
C SER A 206 8.17 0.47 12.89
N LEU A 207 8.25 1.80 12.83
CA LEU A 207 8.55 2.51 11.57
C LEU A 207 9.90 2.14 10.96
N ALA A 208 10.88 1.73 11.78
CA ALA A 208 12.20 1.33 11.32
C ALA A 208 12.22 -0.08 10.70
N GLU A 209 11.15 -0.85 10.89
CA GLU A 209 11.04 -2.25 10.45
C GLU A 209 10.06 -2.43 9.28
N GLY A 210 9.45 -1.33 8.84
CA GLY A 210 8.55 -1.31 7.70
C GLY A 210 9.27 -1.58 6.38
N ASN A 211 8.55 -2.10 5.40
CA ASN A 211 9.04 -2.13 4.04
C ASN A 211 8.86 -0.76 3.37
N ASP A 212 9.82 -0.34 2.57
CA ASP A 212 9.87 0.94 1.88
C ASP A 212 9.88 0.75 0.35
N ALA A 213 8.83 1.21 -0.35
CA ALA A 213 8.78 1.26 -1.81
C ALA A 213 8.73 2.72 -2.28
N ILE A 214 9.92 3.30 -2.47
CA ILE A 214 10.14 4.75 -2.63
C ILE A 214 10.37 5.13 -4.10
N GLY A 215 11.00 4.25 -4.88
CA GLY A 215 11.21 4.51 -6.30
C GLY A 215 9.89 4.48 -7.08
N PRO A 216 9.71 5.31 -8.13
CA PRO A 216 8.55 5.16 -9.01
C PRO A 216 8.54 3.77 -9.65
N TYR A 217 7.37 3.15 -9.73
CA TYR A 217 7.18 1.77 -10.20
C TYR A 217 7.96 0.71 -9.41
N SER A 218 8.47 1.04 -8.23
CA SER A 218 9.18 0.07 -7.39
C SER A 218 8.22 -0.92 -6.75
N THR A 219 8.73 -2.12 -6.45
CA THR A 219 7.94 -3.19 -5.83
C THR A 219 8.69 -3.80 -4.66
N VAL A 220 8.00 -3.95 -3.53
CA VAL A 220 8.42 -4.82 -2.43
C VAL A 220 7.36 -5.89 -2.21
N ALA A 221 7.62 -7.14 -2.56
CA ALA A 221 6.61 -8.19 -2.43
C ALA A 221 6.40 -8.66 -0.97
N GLY A 222 7.27 -8.32 -0.03
CA GLY A 222 7.05 -8.56 1.40
C GLY A 222 8.34 -8.59 2.21
N GLY A 223 8.34 -9.37 3.30
CA GLY A 223 9.48 -9.50 4.21
C GLY A 223 9.52 -8.41 5.28
N HIS A 224 10.70 -8.19 5.86
CA HIS A 224 10.94 -7.27 6.98
C HIS A 224 12.05 -6.28 6.65
N THR A 225 11.81 -4.98 6.83
CA THR A 225 12.80 -3.91 6.59
C THR A 225 13.43 -3.91 5.17
N ASN A 226 12.67 -4.29 4.15
CA ASN A 226 13.17 -4.25 2.76
C ASN A 226 12.92 -2.88 2.11
N LYS A 227 13.84 -2.44 1.27
CA LYS A 227 13.80 -1.11 0.63
C LYS A 227 14.04 -1.17 -0.87
N ALA A 228 13.06 -0.75 -1.65
CA ALA A 228 13.18 -0.52 -3.09
C ALA A 228 13.11 1.00 -3.37
N SER A 229 14.26 1.64 -3.61
CA SER A 229 14.34 3.10 -3.80
C SER A 229 14.66 3.54 -5.23
N GLY A 230 15.17 2.66 -6.08
CA GLY A 230 15.39 2.96 -7.50
C GLY A 230 14.10 2.92 -8.31
N THR A 231 14.01 3.68 -9.40
CA THR A 231 12.89 3.55 -10.34
C THR A 231 12.90 2.17 -10.96
N TYR A 232 11.74 1.50 -11.00
CA TYR A 232 11.58 0.09 -11.39
C TYR A 232 12.39 -0.91 -10.53
N ALA A 233 12.88 -0.51 -9.36
CA ALA A 233 13.59 -1.41 -8.47
C ALA A 233 12.64 -2.43 -7.84
N ALA A 234 13.11 -3.66 -7.64
CA ALA A 234 12.31 -4.74 -7.07
C ALA A 234 13.04 -5.45 -5.93
N VAL A 235 12.34 -5.63 -4.81
CA VAL A 235 12.75 -6.55 -3.74
C VAL A 235 11.64 -7.58 -3.54
N THR A 236 11.95 -8.86 -3.75
CA THR A 236 10.91 -9.91 -3.69
C THR A 236 10.58 -10.32 -2.25
N GLY A 237 11.49 -10.11 -1.29
CA GLY A 237 11.25 -10.41 0.12
C GLY A 237 12.55 -10.49 0.92
N GLY A 238 12.52 -11.24 2.02
CA GLY A 238 13.67 -11.41 2.92
C GLY A 238 13.74 -10.34 4.01
N GLU A 239 14.93 -10.08 4.51
CA GLU A 239 15.20 -9.14 5.60
C GLU A 239 16.29 -8.15 5.21
N LEU A 240 16.09 -6.85 5.45
CA LEU A 240 17.12 -5.82 5.27
C LEU A 240 17.74 -5.76 3.85
N ASN A 241 16.99 -6.15 2.82
CA ASN A 241 17.46 -6.06 1.43
C ASN A 241 17.19 -4.67 0.84
N VAL A 242 18.13 -4.16 0.05
CA VAL A 242 18.07 -2.82 -0.56
C VAL A 242 18.31 -2.90 -2.06
N ALA A 243 17.32 -2.48 -2.85
CA ALA A 243 17.45 -2.26 -4.29
C ALA A 243 17.32 -0.75 -4.58
N SER A 244 18.43 -0.06 -4.81
CA SER A 244 18.48 1.40 -4.92
C SER A 244 18.87 1.93 -6.30
N GLY A 245 19.41 1.08 -7.19
CA GLY A 245 19.71 1.45 -8.57
C GLY A 245 18.49 1.43 -9.50
N PHE A 246 18.56 2.13 -10.62
CA PHE A 246 17.55 2.07 -11.68
C PHE A 246 17.45 0.64 -12.24
N TYR A 247 16.25 0.06 -12.35
CA TYR A 247 16.05 -1.37 -12.71
C TYR A 247 16.79 -2.39 -11.83
N SER A 248 17.22 -2.01 -10.62
CA SER A 248 17.92 -2.95 -9.72
C SER A 248 16.98 -3.99 -9.12
N GLY A 249 17.51 -5.17 -8.81
CA GLY A 249 16.72 -6.28 -8.28
C GLY A 249 17.40 -7.03 -7.15
N VAL A 250 16.64 -7.33 -6.09
CA VAL A 250 17.02 -8.31 -5.07
C VAL A 250 15.92 -9.37 -4.94
N SER A 251 16.25 -10.63 -5.23
CA SER A 251 15.26 -11.72 -5.21
C SER A 251 14.95 -12.25 -3.80
N GLY A 252 15.74 -11.90 -2.78
CA GLY A 252 15.49 -12.26 -1.39
C GLY A 252 16.76 -12.32 -0.54
N GLY A 253 16.73 -13.09 0.55
CA GLY A 253 17.88 -13.26 1.44
C GLY A 253 17.93 -12.22 2.57
N ARG A 254 19.13 -11.97 3.10
CA ARG A 254 19.35 -11.02 4.20
C ARG A 254 20.46 -10.03 3.87
N GLU A 255 20.26 -8.75 4.16
CA GLU A 255 21.31 -7.72 4.06
C GLU A 255 21.96 -7.61 2.67
N ASN A 256 21.22 -7.88 1.59
CA ASN A 256 21.75 -7.73 0.23
C ASN A 256 21.51 -6.33 -0.34
N LEU A 257 22.45 -5.80 -1.10
CA LEU A 257 22.42 -4.48 -1.73
C LEU A 257 22.60 -4.58 -3.25
N ALA A 258 21.63 -4.09 -4.01
CA ALA A 258 21.73 -3.84 -5.45
C ALA A 258 21.60 -2.33 -5.70
N SER A 259 22.71 -1.60 -5.81
CA SER A 259 22.73 -0.14 -5.91
C SER A 259 23.17 0.41 -7.28
N GLY A 260 23.77 -0.42 -8.13
CA GLY A 260 24.07 -0.05 -9.51
C GLY A 260 22.85 -0.06 -10.43
N GLU A 261 22.89 0.70 -11.53
CA GLU A 261 21.87 0.61 -12.57
C GLU A 261 21.84 -0.79 -13.20
N ALA A 262 20.66 -1.39 -13.35
CA ALA A 262 20.45 -2.76 -13.81
C ALA A 262 21.29 -3.80 -13.02
N SER A 263 21.63 -3.50 -11.77
CA SER A 263 22.34 -4.44 -10.89
C SER A 263 21.38 -5.48 -10.31
N SER A 264 21.91 -6.66 -9.98
CA SER A 264 21.08 -7.72 -9.40
C SER A 264 21.80 -8.52 -8.33
N VAL A 265 21.04 -8.90 -7.30
CA VAL A 265 21.44 -9.91 -6.31
C VAL A 265 20.35 -10.98 -6.24
N SER A 266 20.69 -12.22 -6.57
CA SER A 266 19.71 -13.31 -6.62
C SER A 266 19.34 -13.87 -5.23
N GLY A 267 20.08 -13.51 -4.18
CA GLY A 267 19.78 -13.89 -2.80
C GLY A 267 21.04 -14.01 -1.93
N GLY A 268 20.97 -14.80 -0.86
CA GLY A 268 22.09 -15.01 0.06
C GLY A 268 22.14 -14.00 1.20
N GLY A 269 23.32 -13.79 1.78
CA GLY A 269 23.53 -12.93 2.95
C GLY A 269 24.66 -11.91 2.74
N GLY A 270 24.37 -10.61 2.86
CA GLY A 270 25.41 -9.57 2.86
C GLY A 270 26.08 -9.34 1.50
N ASN A 271 25.39 -9.57 0.38
CA ASN A 271 25.99 -9.41 -0.95
C ASN A 271 25.74 -8.01 -1.54
N ASP A 272 26.75 -7.46 -2.21
CA ASP A 272 26.77 -6.10 -2.76
C ASP A 272 26.99 -6.10 -4.29
N ALA A 273 25.99 -5.66 -5.06
CA ALA A 273 26.11 -5.36 -6.50
C ALA A 273 25.97 -3.84 -6.72
N THR A 274 27.10 -3.13 -6.80
CA THR A 274 27.12 -1.65 -6.64
C THR A 274 27.39 -0.88 -7.93
N ALA A 275 27.83 -1.55 -9.00
CA ALA A 275 28.10 -0.91 -10.29
C ALA A 275 27.02 -1.22 -11.33
N THR A 276 26.97 -0.41 -12.39
CA THR A 276 26.05 -0.62 -13.51
C THR A 276 26.24 -2.01 -14.12
N GLN A 277 25.14 -2.73 -14.34
CA GLN A 277 25.08 -4.10 -14.87
C GLN A 277 25.86 -5.14 -14.03
N SER A 278 26.19 -4.82 -12.78
CA SER A 278 26.85 -5.79 -11.90
C SER A 278 25.86 -6.84 -11.38
N ALA A 279 26.35 -8.05 -11.11
CA ALA A 279 25.51 -9.14 -10.65
C ALA A 279 26.19 -9.97 -9.57
N VAL A 280 25.41 -10.34 -8.55
CA VAL A 280 25.76 -11.39 -7.58
C VAL A 280 24.72 -12.51 -7.64
N GLY A 281 25.16 -13.72 -7.97
CA GLY A 281 24.30 -14.89 -8.09
C GLY A 281 23.84 -15.46 -6.73
N GLY A 282 24.47 -15.08 -5.62
CA GLY A 282 24.09 -15.46 -4.26
C GLY A 282 25.31 -15.64 -3.36
N GLY A 283 25.19 -16.49 -2.34
CA GLY A 283 26.28 -16.76 -1.39
C GLY A 283 26.34 -15.77 -0.23
N GLY A 284 27.53 -15.57 0.33
CA GLY A 284 27.74 -14.74 1.53
C GLY A 284 28.82 -13.67 1.34
N ALA A 285 28.53 -12.42 1.67
CA ALA A 285 29.53 -11.35 1.71
C ALA A 285 30.32 -11.14 0.41
N ASN A 286 29.67 -11.32 -0.75
CA ASN A 286 30.28 -11.10 -2.07
C ASN A 286 30.08 -9.65 -2.54
N THR A 287 31.02 -9.12 -3.32
CA THR A 287 30.97 -7.75 -3.87
C THR A 287 31.25 -7.74 -5.38
N ALA A 288 30.31 -7.23 -6.17
CA ALA A 288 30.49 -6.89 -7.58
C ALA A 288 30.40 -5.36 -7.76
N SER A 289 31.54 -4.70 -7.99
CA SER A 289 31.65 -3.23 -7.99
C SER A 289 32.30 -2.65 -9.26
N GLY A 290 32.64 -3.48 -10.24
CA GLY A 290 33.03 -3.04 -11.59
C GLY A 290 31.83 -2.99 -12.56
N TYR A 291 31.90 -2.14 -13.59
CA TYR A 291 30.88 -2.12 -14.66
C TYR A 291 30.74 -3.51 -15.30
N GLY A 292 29.54 -4.10 -15.26
CA GLY A 292 29.31 -5.46 -15.78
C GLY A 292 30.01 -6.58 -15.02
N ALA A 293 30.54 -6.31 -13.81
CA ALA A 293 31.24 -7.31 -13.02
C ALA A 293 30.27 -8.35 -12.44
N THR A 294 30.70 -9.61 -12.34
CA THR A 294 29.86 -10.71 -11.87
C THR A 294 30.55 -11.52 -10.79
N VAL A 295 29.86 -11.76 -9.67
CA VAL A 295 30.20 -12.83 -8.72
C VAL A 295 29.11 -13.89 -8.78
N SER A 296 29.39 -15.08 -9.31
CA SER A 296 28.32 -16.08 -9.51
C SER A 296 27.84 -16.71 -8.20
N GLY A 297 28.68 -16.72 -7.14
CA GLY A 297 28.36 -17.22 -5.82
C GLY A 297 29.60 -17.38 -4.94
N GLY A 298 29.53 -18.18 -3.88
CA GLY A 298 30.64 -18.39 -2.94
C GLY A 298 30.58 -17.48 -1.71
N ILE A 299 31.72 -17.31 -1.05
CA ILE A 299 31.83 -16.45 0.14
C ILE A 299 33.01 -15.48 -0.04
N HIS A 300 32.83 -14.19 0.26
CA HIS A 300 33.89 -13.18 0.17
C HIS A 300 34.54 -13.02 -1.22
N GLY A 301 33.80 -13.30 -2.30
CA GLY A 301 34.23 -13.04 -3.67
C GLY A 301 34.13 -11.55 -4.01
N THR A 302 35.19 -10.97 -4.60
CA THR A 302 35.24 -9.57 -5.03
C THR A 302 35.51 -9.46 -6.53
N ALA A 303 34.61 -8.84 -7.29
CA ALA A 303 34.78 -8.52 -8.70
C ALA A 303 34.67 -7.00 -8.89
N SER A 304 35.80 -6.29 -8.95
CA SER A 304 35.83 -4.81 -9.00
C SER A 304 36.36 -4.23 -10.33
N GLY A 305 36.93 -5.06 -11.20
CA GLY A 305 37.31 -4.65 -12.55
C GLY A 305 36.11 -4.58 -13.49
N GLY A 306 36.12 -3.68 -14.48
CA GLY A 306 35.06 -3.65 -15.50
C GLY A 306 35.02 -4.96 -16.30
N GLY A 307 33.87 -5.64 -16.34
CA GLY A 307 33.69 -6.96 -16.94
C GLY A 307 34.40 -8.10 -16.21
N SER A 308 34.86 -7.88 -14.97
CA SER A 308 35.54 -8.93 -14.19
C SER A 308 34.56 -9.99 -13.68
N VAL A 309 35.06 -11.22 -13.48
CA VAL A 309 34.25 -12.35 -13.06
C VAL A 309 34.92 -13.12 -11.92
N VAL A 310 34.17 -13.38 -10.86
CA VAL A 310 34.48 -14.42 -9.88
C VAL A 310 33.38 -15.47 -9.96
N ALA A 311 33.68 -16.68 -10.46
CA ALA A 311 32.64 -17.70 -10.63
C ALA A 311 32.31 -18.45 -9.33
N GLY A 312 33.15 -18.40 -8.30
CA GLY A 312 32.82 -18.93 -6.97
C GLY A 312 34.04 -19.08 -6.06
N GLY A 313 33.89 -19.92 -5.03
CA GLY A 313 34.94 -20.20 -4.05
C GLY A 313 34.89 -19.29 -2.83
N SER A 314 36.04 -19.11 -2.19
CA SER A 314 36.21 -18.37 -0.93
C SER A 314 37.29 -17.29 -1.09
N THR A 315 36.99 -16.04 -0.71
CA THR A 315 37.97 -14.94 -0.66
C THR A 315 38.73 -14.70 -1.98
N ASN A 316 38.07 -14.90 -3.12
CA ASN A 316 38.67 -14.70 -4.44
C ASN A 316 38.45 -13.25 -4.92
N SER A 317 39.43 -12.67 -5.62
CA SER A 317 39.41 -11.26 -6.05
C SER A 317 39.80 -11.09 -7.52
N ALA A 318 38.91 -10.52 -8.33
CA ALA A 318 39.16 -10.13 -9.72
C ALA A 318 39.04 -8.59 -9.85
N THR A 319 40.17 -7.88 -9.86
CA THR A 319 40.20 -6.41 -9.79
C THR A 319 40.62 -5.75 -11.11
N GLY A 320 41.27 -6.50 -12.01
CA GLY A 320 41.66 -6.01 -13.34
C GLY A 320 40.48 -5.93 -14.32
N TYR A 321 40.54 -5.03 -15.32
CA TYR A 321 39.55 -4.97 -16.40
C TYR A 321 39.48 -6.31 -17.14
N ALA A 322 38.30 -6.91 -17.25
CA ALA A 322 38.06 -8.24 -17.82
C ALA A 322 38.87 -9.37 -17.16
N ALA A 323 39.30 -9.19 -15.90
CA ALA A 323 39.98 -10.24 -15.13
C ALA A 323 39.00 -11.35 -14.70
N SER A 324 39.49 -12.57 -14.52
CA SER A 324 38.65 -13.69 -14.10
C SER A 324 39.30 -14.58 -13.04
N VAL A 325 38.51 -14.99 -12.06
CA VAL A 325 38.83 -16.07 -11.13
C VAL A 325 37.71 -17.09 -11.18
N VAL A 326 38.02 -18.33 -11.53
CA VAL A 326 36.96 -19.35 -11.71
C VAL A 326 36.51 -19.90 -10.36
N ALA A 327 37.42 -20.38 -9.50
CA ALA A 327 37.07 -20.93 -8.19
C ALA A 327 38.29 -20.93 -7.26
N GLY A 328 38.21 -21.66 -6.13
CA GLY A 328 39.31 -21.84 -5.20
C GLY A 328 39.24 -20.94 -3.98
N ASP A 329 40.38 -20.75 -3.30
CA ASP A 329 40.50 -19.95 -2.09
C ASP A 329 41.63 -18.92 -2.20
N HIS A 330 41.37 -17.66 -1.83
CA HIS A 330 42.37 -16.56 -1.81
C HIS A 330 43.07 -16.25 -3.15
N ASN A 331 42.45 -16.52 -4.29
CA ASN A 331 43.05 -16.22 -5.60
C ASN A 331 42.81 -14.76 -6.03
N ILE A 332 43.82 -14.15 -6.65
CA ILE A 332 43.82 -12.74 -7.08
C ILE A 332 44.13 -12.62 -8.58
N ALA A 333 43.25 -11.97 -9.34
CA ALA A 333 43.49 -11.59 -10.73
C ALA A 333 43.38 -10.06 -10.86
N SER A 334 44.52 -9.37 -10.87
CA SER A 334 44.58 -7.89 -10.80
C SER A 334 45.08 -7.22 -12.08
N GLY A 335 45.76 -7.97 -12.97
CA GLY A 335 46.13 -7.45 -14.29
C GLY A 335 44.93 -7.34 -15.25
N ARG A 336 45.01 -6.47 -16.26
CA ARG A 336 44.00 -6.39 -17.33
C ARG A 336 43.92 -7.73 -18.05
N SER A 337 42.72 -8.28 -18.20
CA SER A 337 42.49 -9.59 -18.85
C SER A 337 43.31 -10.72 -18.24
N SER A 338 43.68 -10.60 -16.96
CA SER A 338 44.35 -11.67 -16.22
C SER A 338 43.38 -12.78 -15.83
N SER A 339 43.88 -13.99 -15.63
CA SER A 339 43.02 -15.10 -15.21
C SER A 339 43.67 -16.03 -14.19
N VAL A 340 42.86 -16.51 -13.25
CA VAL A 340 43.22 -17.60 -12.33
C VAL A 340 42.14 -18.67 -12.39
N THR A 341 42.51 -19.88 -12.80
CA THR A 341 41.55 -20.98 -12.93
C THR A 341 41.12 -21.55 -11.57
N GLY A 342 41.96 -21.44 -10.54
CA GLY A 342 41.58 -21.75 -9.17
C GLY A 342 42.75 -22.25 -8.34
N GLY A 343 42.50 -23.13 -7.37
CA GLY A 343 43.51 -23.53 -6.39
C GLY A 343 43.46 -22.69 -5.12
N GLY A 344 44.56 -22.62 -4.38
CA GLY A 344 44.60 -22.06 -3.03
C GLY A 344 44.24 -23.08 -1.94
N TYR A 345 44.73 -22.85 -0.71
CA TYR A 345 44.54 -23.77 0.43
C TYR A 345 43.84 -23.03 1.57
N GLY A 346 42.67 -23.54 1.95
CA GLY A 346 41.63 -22.95 2.83
C GLY A 346 42.01 -22.56 4.26
N ALA A 347 43.29 -22.40 4.59
CA ALA A 347 43.77 -22.03 5.92
C ALA A 347 44.92 -21.00 5.93
N HIS A 348 45.42 -20.56 4.77
CA HIS A 348 46.55 -19.64 4.68
C HIS A 348 46.18 -18.41 3.83
N PRO A 349 46.65 -17.19 4.16
CA PRO A 349 46.40 -15.97 3.38
C PRO A 349 47.05 -15.95 1.97
N TRP A 350 47.54 -17.09 1.48
CA TRP A 350 48.28 -17.20 0.23
C TRP A 350 47.47 -18.05 -0.76
N GLY A 351 47.04 -17.41 -1.84
CA GLY A 351 46.48 -18.08 -3.02
C GLY A 351 47.27 -17.71 -4.26
N ASN A 352 46.75 -18.05 -5.44
CA ASN A 352 47.43 -17.73 -6.70
C ASN A 352 47.17 -16.28 -7.10
N GLU A 353 48.18 -15.61 -7.64
CA GLU A 353 48.12 -14.21 -8.07
C GLU A 353 48.53 -14.05 -9.55
N ALA A 354 47.66 -13.44 -10.34
CA ALA A 354 47.90 -13.01 -11.71
C ALA A 354 47.79 -11.48 -11.80
N SER A 355 48.92 -10.78 -11.64
CA SER A 355 48.99 -9.31 -11.57
C SER A 355 49.46 -8.64 -12.86
N GLY A 356 50.10 -9.39 -13.77
CA GLY A 356 50.49 -8.87 -15.08
C GLY A 356 49.30 -8.75 -16.06
N ASP A 357 49.32 -7.77 -16.95
CA ASP A 357 48.31 -7.67 -18.01
C ASP A 357 48.39 -8.89 -18.95
N TRP A 358 47.24 -9.48 -19.29
CA TRP A 358 47.11 -10.73 -20.05
C TRP A 358 47.82 -11.93 -19.42
N SER A 359 48.09 -11.90 -18.10
CA SER A 359 48.72 -13.02 -17.40
C SER A 359 47.74 -14.13 -17.02
N THR A 360 48.24 -15.36 -16.87
CA THR A 360 47.39 -16.51 -16.49
C THR A 360 48.05 -17.43 -15.47
N VAL A 361 47.29 -17.82 -14.45
CA VAL A 361 47.62 -18.94 -13.56
C VAL A 361 46.60 -20.07 -13.74
N SER A 362 47.08 -21.22 -14.18
CA SER A 362 46.21 -22.39 -14.43
C SER A 362 45.76 -23.11 -13.15
N GLY A 363 46.36 -22.80 -12.00
CA GLY A 363 45.96 -23.28 -10.68
C GLY A 363 47.15 -23.65 -9.80
N GLY A 364 46.89 -24.44 -8.73
CA GLY A 364 47.89 -24.84 -7.75
C GLY A 364 47.83 -24.02 -6.47
N PHE A 365 48.95 -23.90 -5.76
CA PHE A 365 49.07 -23.16 -4.51
C PHE A 365 50.26 -22.19 -4.60
N ASP A 366 50.04 -20.94 -4.16
CA ASP A 366 51.05 -19.89 -4.04
C ASP A 366 51.85 -19.61 -5.33
N ARG A 367 51.14 -19.54 -6.47
CA ARG A 367 51.71 -19.20 -7.77
C ARG A 367 51.48 -17.72 -8.07
N ASN A 368 52.56 -16.94 -8.25
CA ASN A 368 52.50 -15.53 -8.64
C ASN A 368 53.03 -15.31 -10.06
N VAL A 369 52.31 -14.53 -10.85
CA VAL A 369 52.67 -14.07 -12.21
C VAL A 369 52.45 -12.56 -12.30
N SER A 370 53.53 -11.80 -12.54
CA SER A 370 53.49 -10.33 -12.64
C SER A 370 53.91 -9.79 -14.01
N GLY A 371 54.45 -10.63 -14.89
CA GLY A 371 54.81 -10.24 -16.25
C GLY A 371 53.58 -10.06 -17.15
N SER A 372 53.64 -9.10 -18.07
CA SER A 372 52.62 -9.01 -19.13
C SER A 372 52.72 -10.21 -20.07
N TYR A 373 51.59 -10.77 -20.47
CA TYR A 373 51.50 -11.99 -21.31
C TYR A 373 52.18 -13.22 -20.72
N ASP A 374 52.38 -13.24 -19.40
CA ASP A 374 53.09 -14.33 -18.71
C ASP A 374 52.12 -15.42 -18.22
N TRP A 375 52.62 -16.64 -18.07
CA TRP A 375 51.81 -17.80 -17.70
C TRP A 375 52.54 -18.70 -16.71
N ARG A 376 51.81 -19.20 -15.70
CA ARG A 376 52.26 -20.30 -14.86
C ARG A 376 51.27 -21.46 -14.81
N GLY A 377 51.77 -22.64 -15.12
CA GLY A 377 51.09 -23.91 -14.95
C GLY A 377 51.09 -24.41 -13.49
N GLY A 378 50.29 -25.46 -13.24
CA GLY A 378 50.34 -26.23 -11.99
C GLY A 378 51.59 -27.11 -11.92
N GLY A 379 51.97 -27.54 -10.71
CA GLY A 379 53.31 -28.09 -10.35
C GLY A 379 53.77 -29.39 -11.01
N TYR A 380 53.20 -29.79 -12.15
CA TYR A 380 53.76 -30.82 -13.03
C TYR A 380 54.48 -30.27 -14.28
N PHE A 381 54.46 -28.94 -14.48
CA PHE A 381 55.08 -28.23 -15.62
C PHE A 381 56.20 -27.28 -15.19
N ASP A 382 56.81 -27.49 -14.03
CA ASP A 382 58.04 -26.74 -13.71
C ASP A 382 59.17 -27.41 -14.52
N ASP A 383 59.45 -26.83 -15.69
CA ASP A 383 60.56 -27.19 -16.57
C ASP A 383 61.87 -27.15 -15.76
N GLY A 384 62.49 -28.32 -15.59
CA GLY A 384 63.76 -28.50 -14.88
C GLY A 384 64.99 -28.05 -15.66
#